data_AF-A0A812BRL0-F1
#
_entry.id   AF-A0A812BRL0-F1
#
_cell.length_a   1.000
_cell.length_b   1.000
_cell.length_c   1.000
_cell.angle_alpha   90.00
_cell.angle_beta   90.00
_cell.angle_gamma   90.00
#
_symmetry.space_group_name_H-M   'P 1'
#
loop_
_entity.id
_entity.type
_entity.pdbx_description
1 polymer ?
#
loop_
_entity_poly.entity_id
_entity_poly.type
_entity_poly.pdbx_seq_one_letter_code
_entity_poly.pdbx_strand_id
1 'polypeptide(L)'
;MPNESLSLSLSIYLSIYSLHIYLSIYLCKLFISIYLSTYLCISSYLSMYVISSYLSIYLCSLFIPMSIYVVSSYLSIYLYLEKQLKHKIKSFIAFSVAIDESTDITDVVQLAIFIRGVDKTLTVSGEFLELVPMMDTRTANDIFISIVGALDRSVRTRPVLPAWLQISLHQ
;
A
#
# COMPACT_ATOMS: atom_id res chain seq x y z
N MET A 1 -59.70 -58.50 43.86
CA MET A 1 -59.24 -57.13 43.50
C MET A 1 -58.37 -57.19 42.24
N PRO A 2 -58.95 -57.22 41.02
CA PRO A 2 -58.17 -57.27 39.77
C PRO A 2 -58.15 -55.92 39.00
N ASN A 3 -58.99 -54.96 39.34
CA ASN A 3 -59.08 -53.68 38.59
C ASN A 3 -57.92 -52.72 38.87
N GLU A 4 -57.31 -52.78 40.06
CA GLU A 4 -56.20 -51.88 40.42
C GLU A 4 -54.91 -52.21 39.65
N SER A 5 -54.59 -53.49 39.43
CA SER A 5 -53.37 -53.90 38.71
C SER A 5 -53.42 -53.55 37.21
N LEU A 6 -54.60 -53.64 36.58
CA LEU A 6 -54.84 -53.22 35.20
C LEU A 6 -54.78 -51.69 35.05
N SER A 7 -55.29 -50.93 36.04
CA SER A 7 -55.21 -49.47 36.03
C SER A 7 -53.75 -48.98 36.16
N LEU A 8 -52.96 -49.68 36.99
CA LEU A 8 -51.56 -49.36 37.19
C LEU A 8 -50.72 -49.64 35.93
N SER A 9 -50.95 -50.79 35.27
CA SER A 9 -50.23 -51.16 34.05
C SER A 9 -50.52 -50.21 32.87
N LEU A 10 -51.77 -49.77 32.72
CA LEU A 10 -52.17 -48.80 31.70
C LEU A 10 -51.55 -47.41 31.95
N SER A 11 -51.49 -46.97 33.22
CA SER A 11 -50.87 -45.69 33.60
C SER A 11 -49.37 -45.66 33.31
N ILE A 12 -48.67 -46.77 33.59
CA ILE A 12 -47.24 -46.92 33.30
C ILE A 12 -46.99 -46.90 31.80
N TYR A 13 -47.80 -47.62 31.02
CA TYR A 13 -47.70 -47.65 29.56
C TYR A 13 -47.86 -46.25 28.95
N LEU A 14 -48.89 -45.50 29.37
CA LEU A 14 -49.16 -44.16 28.85
C LEU A 14 -48.04 -43.16 29.22
N SER A 15 -47.48 -43.28 30.43
CA SER A 15 -46.33 -42.47 30.87
C SER A 15 -45.08 -42.71 30.02
N ILE A 16 -44.75 -43.98 29.73
CA ILE A 16 -43.60 -44.34 28.89
C ILE A 16 -43.81 -43.82 27.46
N TYR A 17 -45.00 -43.98 26.92
CA TYR A 17 -45.35 -43.49 25.58
C TYR A 17 -45.24 -41.96 25.49
N SER A 18 -45.74 -41.24 26.48
CA SER A 18 -45.61 -39.78 26.56
C SER A 18 -44.16 -39.32 26.66
N LEU A 19 -43.33 -40.03 27.44
CA LEU A 19 -41.90 -39.73 27.58
C LEU A 19 -41.17 -39.92 26.24
N HIS A 20 -41.49 -40.98 25.50
CA HIS A 20 -40.92 -41.25 24.18
C HIS A 20 -41.27 -40.15 23.17
N ILE A 21 -42.52 -39.68 23.16
CA ILE A 21 -42.95 -38.53 22.33
C ILE A 21 -42.23 -37.25 22.74
N TYR A 22 -42.12 -36.97 24.04
CA TYR A 22 -41.40 -35.79 24.52
C TYR A 22 -39.93 -35.80 24.10
N LEU A 23 -39.27 -36.95 24.25
CA LEU A 23 -37.87 -37.13 23.88
C LEU A 23 -37.66 -37.02 22.37
N SER A 24 -38.57 -37.57 21.55
CA SER A 24 -38.47 -37.47 20.09
C SER A 24 -38.65 -36.03 19.60
N ILE A 25 -39.61 -35.29 20.17
CA ILE A 25 -39.82 -33.87 19.87
C ILE A 25 -38.59 -33.04 20.33
N TYR A 26 -38.05 -33.33 21.52
CA TYR A 26 -36.87 -32.65 22.05
C TYR A 26 -35.64 -32.88 21.16
N LEU A 27 -35.38 -34.12 20.75
CA LEU A 27 -34.29 -34.47 19.83
C LEU A 27 -34.49 -33.81 18.47
N CYS A 28 -35.72 -33.74 17.97
CA CYS A 28 -36.02 -33.08 16.70
C CYS A 28 -35.75 -31.57 16.76
N LYS A 29 -36.15 -30.90 17.86
CA LYS A 29 -35.81 -29.49 18.10
C LYS A 29 -34.29 -29.26 18.21
N LEU A 30 -33.59 -30.14 18.93
CA LEU A 30 -32.14 -30.06 19.09
C LEU A 30 -31.43 -30.19 17.73
N PHE A 31 -31.87 -31.14 16.89
CA PHE A 31 -31.30 -31.35 15.56
C PHE A 31 -31.50 -30.13 14.65
N ILE A 32 -32.70 -29.55 14.64
CA ILE A 32 -33.01 -28.33 13.87
C ILE A 32 -32.17 -27.15 14.35
N SER A 33 -32.01 -26.99 15.67
CA SER A 33 -31.18 -25.94 16.25
C SER A 33 -29.72 -26.05 15.83
N ILE A 34 -29.15 -27.25 15.86
CA ILE A 34 -27.76 -27.50 15.45
C ILE A 34 -27.59 -27.28 13.94
N TYR A 35 -28.53 -27.77 13.14
CA TYR A 35 -28.51 -27.58 11.69
C TYR A 35 -28.56 -26.09 11.30
N LEU A 36 -29.47 -25.32 11.90
CA LEU A 36 -29.59 -23.90 11.60
C LEU A 36 -28.34 -23.11 12.06
N SER A 37 -27.80 -23.44 13.23
CA SER A 37 -26.58 -22.81 13.76
C SER A 37 -25.36 -23.08 12.89
N THR A 38 -25.19 -24.32 12.42
CA THR A 38 -24.05 -24.68 11.55
C THR A 38 -24.18 -24.03 10.18
N TYR A 39 -25.39 -23.98 9.62
CA TYR A 39 -25.67 -23.26 8.38
C TYR A 39 -25.33 -21.76 8.46
N LEU A 40 -25.80 -21.07 9.51
CA LEU A 40 -25.50 -19.65 9.76
C LEU A 40 -23.99 -19.41 9.91
N CYS A 41 -23.30 -20.27 10.66
CA CYS A 41 -21.86 -20.17 10.86
C CYS A 41 -21.10 -20.27 9.54
N ILE A 42 -21.38 -21.28 8.72
CA ILE A 42 -20.73 -21.48 7.41
C ILE A 42 -21.03 -20.30 6.46
N SER A 43 -22.29 -19.83 6.43
CA SER A 43 -22.71 -18.70 5.59
C SER A 43 -21.93 -17.42 5.95
N SER A 44 -21.81 -17.12 7.25
CA SER A 44 -21.08 -15.94 7.72
C SER A 44 -19.57 -16.03 7.43
N TYR A 45 -18.96 -17.21 7.64
CA TYR A 45 -17.55 -17.45 7.35
C TYR A 45 -17.25 -17.24 5.86
N LEU A 46 -18.08 -17.79 4.98
CA LEU A 46 -17.91 -17.64 3.54
C LEU A 46 -18.06 -16.18 3.10
N SER A 47 -19.04 -15.46 3.65
CA SER A 47 -19.22 -14.02 3.38
C SER A 47 -18.00 -13.19 3.79
N MET A 48 -17.47 -13.43 5.00
CA MET A 48 -16.25 -12.77 5.50
C MET A 48 -15.04 -13.07 4.62
N TYR A 49 -14.86 -14.34 4.23
CA TYR A 49 -13.76 -14.76 3.36
C TYR A 49 -13.83 -14.05 2.00
N VAL A 50 -15.01 -13.99 1.38
CA VAL A 50 -15.22 -13.30 0.11
C VAL A 50 -14.88 -11.81 0.23
N ILE A 51 -15.38 -11.12 1.26
CA ILE A 51 -15.08 -9.68 1.49
C ILE A 51 -13.58 -9.44 1.67
N SER A 52 -12.90 -10.30 2.43
CA SER A 52 -11.45 -10.18 2.65
C SER A 52 -10.64 -10.37 1.35
N SER A 53 -11.05 -11.29 0.49
CA SER A 53 -10.44 -11.51 -0.82
C SER A 53 -10.62 -10.29 -1.73
N TYR A 54 -11.85 -9.77 -1.82
CA TYR A 54 -12.10 -8.53 -2.58
C TYR A 54 -11.27 -7.35 -2.08
N LEU A 55 -11.20 -7.15 -0.76
CA LEU A 55 -10.44 -6.07 -0.16
C LEU A 55 -8.94 -6.20 -0.42
N SER A 56 -8.38 -7.40 -0.30
CA SER A 56 -6.95 -7.65 -0.57
C SER A 56 -6.59 -7.45 -2.04
N ILE A 57 -7.41 -7.92 -2.98
CA ILE A 57 -7.22 -7.69 -4.41
C ILE A 57 -7.30 -6.19 -4.73
N TYR A 58 -8.29 -5.49 -4.17
CA TYR A 58 -8.45 -4.05 -4.36
C TYR A 58 -7.21 -3.29 -3.85
N LEU A 59 -6.72 -3.61 -2.65
CA LEU A 59 -5.49 -3.03 -2.11
C LEU A 59 -4.27 -3.31 -3.00
N CYS A 60 -4.10 -4.54 -3.49
CA CYS A 60 -3.03 -4.88 -4.44
C CYS A 60 -3.14 -4.08 -5.75
N SER A 61 -4.35 -3.95 -6.29
CA SER A 61 -4.60 -3.20 -7.53
C SER A 61 -4.32 -1.71 -7.42
N LEU A 62 -4.40 -1.13 -6.21
CA LEU A 62 -4.02 0.26 -5.95
C LEU A 62 -2.52 0.42 -5.69
N PHE A 63 -1.91 -0.54 -4.97
CA PHE A 63 -0.51 -0.46 -4.56
C PHE A 63 0.49 -0.77 -5.68
N ILE A 64 0.18 -1.75 -6.53
CA ILE A 64 1.03 -2.16 -7.67
C ILE A 64 1.28 -1.00 -8.66
N PRO A 65 0.27 -0.26 -9.17
CA PRO A 65 0.51 0.82 -10.11
C PRO A 65 1.25 2.00 -9.45
N MET A 66 0.94 2.34 -8.19
CA MET A 66 1.65 3.40 -7.47
C MET A 66 3.13 3.07 -7.28
N SER A 67 3.46 1.83 -6.90
CA SER A 67 4.85 1.40 -6.75
C SER A 67 5.59 1.34 -8.09
N ILE A 68 4.97 0.82 -9.15
CA ILE A 68 5.56 0.81 -10.50
C ILE A 68 5.80 2.24 -11.00
N TYR A 69 4.83 3.14 -10.81
CA TYR A 69 4.94 4.53 -11.26
C TYR A 69 6.08 5.27 -10.54
N VAL A 70 6.19 5.08 -9.24
CA VAL A 70 7.26 5.66 -8.44
C VAL A 70 8.61 5.10 -8.92
N VAL A 71 8.74 3.78 -9.06
CA VAL A 71 9.98 3.13 -9.52
C VAL A 71 10.35 3.54 -10.94
N SER A 72 9.39 3.67 -11.86
CA SER A 72 9.65 4.09 -13.24
C SER A 72 10.13 5.55 -13.30
N SER A 73 9.57 6.42 -12.45
CA SER A 73 9.99 7.81 -12.29
C SER A 73 11.40 7.92 -11.72
N TYR A 74 11.75 7.10 -10.71
CA TYR A 74 13.12 7.04 -10.19
C TYR A 74 14.10 6.53 -11.25
N LEU A 75 13.74 5.48 -11.99
CA LEU A 75 14.60 4.90 -13.02
C LEU A 75 14.85 5.87 -14.19
N SER A 76 13.83 6.61 -14.62
CA SER A 76 13.97 7.60 -15.69
C SER A 76 14.84 8.79 -15.26
N ILE A 77 14.72 9.28 -14.02
CA ILE A 77 15.63 10.29 -13.45
C ILE A 77 17.06 9.73 -13.39
N TYR A 78 17.25 8.51 -12.87
CA TYR A 78 18.57 7.88 -12.80
C TYR A 78 19.23 7.78 -14.18
N LEU A 79 18.50 7.27 -15.18
CA LEU A 79 19.00 7.15 -16.55
C LEU A 79 19.32 8.52 -17.17
N TYR A 80 18.53 9.55 -16.85
CA TYR A 80 18.81 10.92 -17.29
C TYR A 80 20.11 11.45 -16.67
N LEU A 81 20.29 11.31 -15.35
CA LEU A 81 21.50 11.71 -14.65
C LEU A 81 22.72 10.95 -15.18
N GLU A 82 22.60 9.64 -15.37
CA GLU A 82 23.69 8.83 -15.90
C GLU A 82 24.09 9.28 -17.30
N LYS A 83 23.15 9.54 -18.20
CA LYS A 83 23.50 9.97 -19.56
C LYS A 83 24.07 11.38 -19.60
N GLN A 84 23.41 12.32 -18.93
CA GLN A 84 23.71 13.75 -19.07
C GLN A 84 24.85 14.20 -18.16
N LEU A 85 24.87 13.79 -16.89
CA LEU A 85 25.89 14.23 -15.94
C LEU A 85 27.16 13.39 -16.01
N LYS A 86 27.11 12.07 -16.17
CA LYS A 86 28.33 11.22 -16.25
C LYS A 86 29.19 11.56 -17.47
N HIS A 87 28.55 11.89 -18.60
CA HIS A 87 29.28 12.32 -19.79
C HIS A 87 30.01 13.65 -19.57
N LYS A 88 29.40 14.54 -18.78
CA LYS A 88 29.94 15.85 -18.46
C LYS A 88 31.03 15.73 -17.39
N ILE A 89 30.83 14.90 -16.37
CA ILE A 89 31.64 14.83 -15.15
C ILE A 89 32.23 13.42 -15.01
N LYS A 90 33.48 13.26 -15.45
CA LYS A 90 34.20 11.97 -15.42
C LYS A 90 34.82 11.62 -14.06
N SER A 91 34.75 12.52 -13.08
CA SER A 91 35.41 12.39 -11.78
C SER A 91 34.59 11.67 -10.72
N PHE A 92 33.26 11.60 -10.88
CA PHE A 92 32.35 11.03 -9.89
C PHE A 92 31.99 9.58 -10.20
N ILE A 93 31.85 8.76 -9.15
CA ILE A 93 31.46 7.34 -9.24
C ILE A 93 29.94 7.19 -9.20
N ALA A 94 29.25 8.01 -8.40
CA ALA A 94 27.80 7.93 -8.23
C ALA A 94 27.17 9.31 -8.02
N PHE A 95 25.87 9.42 -8.32
CA PHE A 95 25.07 10.61 -8.09
C PHE A 95 23.70 10.22 -7.51
N SER A 96 23.09 11.13 -6.76
CA SER A 96 21.71 11.05 -6.30
C SER A 96 21.05 12.42 -6.31
N VAL A 97 19.72 12.43 -6.41
CA VAL A 97 18.90 13.63 -6.30
C VAL A 97 18.05 13.49 -5.05
N ALA A 98 18.12 14.50 -4.18
CA ALA A 98 17.23 14.60 -3.03
C ALA A 98 16.21 15.69 -3.30
N ILE A 99 14.97 15.42 -2.88
CA ILE A 99 13.82 16.27 -3.15
C ILE A 99 13.14 16.48 -1.81
N ASP A 100 12.81 17.73 -1.50
CA ASP A 100 12.08 18.10 -0.30
C ASP A 100 10.90 19.02 -0.65
N GLU A 101 9.79 18.87 0.07
CA GLU A 101 8.62 19.75 -0.08
C GLU A 101 8.75 20.90 0.91
N SER A 102 8.84 22.14 0.41
CA SER A 102 8.86 23.36 1.22
C SER A 102 7.65 24.21 0.89
N THR A 103 7.20 25.04 1.83
CA THR A 103 6.26 26.13 1.57
C THR A 103 7.00 27.46 1.51
N ASP A 104 6.57 28.37 0.64
CA ASP A 104 7.10 29.74 0.62
C ASP A 104 6.32 30.69 1.54
N ILE A 105 6.74 31.95 1.58
CA ILE A 105 6.10 33.00 2.39
C ILE A 105 4.65 33.31 1.97
N THR A 106 4.24 32.88 0.78
CA THR A 106 2.88 33.02 0.24
C THR A 106 2.06 31.74 0.39
N ASP A 107 2.55 30.76 1.15
CA ASP A 107 1.93 29.45 1.39
C ASP A 107 1.76 28.61 0.10
N VAL A 108 2.58 28.89 -0.92
CA VAL A 108 2.67 28.08 -2.14
C VAL A 108 3.69 26.97 -1.89
N VAL A 109 3.33 25.73 -2.25
CA VAL A 109 4.28 24.62 -2.16
C VAL A 109 5.29 24.66 -3.29
N GLN A 110 6.54 24.46 -2.90
CA GLN A 110 7.70 24.44 -3.77
C GLN A 110 8.51 23.16 -3.53
N LEU A 111 9.06 22.63 -4.61
CA LEU A 111 9.93 21.47 -4.60
C LEU A 111 11.39 21.95 -4.49
N ALA A 112 12.04 21.69 -3.37
CA ALA A 112 13.47 21.94 -3.19
C ALA A 112 14.27 20.76 -3.73
N ILE A 113 15.09 20.99 -4.76
CA ILE A 113 15.86 19.94 -5.42
C ILE A 113 17.34 20.09 -5.06
N PHE A 114 17.97 18.99 -4.66
CA PHE A 114 19.39 18.92 -4.33
C PHE A 114 20.07 17.84 -5.16
N ILE A 115 21.29 18.11 -5.62
CA ILE A 115 22.14 17.11 -6.28
C ILE A 115 23.26 16.73 -5.33
N ARG A 116 23.48 15.42 -5.16
CA ARG A 116 24.60 14.87 -4.41
C ARG A 116 25.44 13.96 -5.31
N GLY A 117 26.76 14.10 -5.25
CA GLY A 117 27.73 13.26 -5.95
C GLY A 117 28.69 12.60 -4.97
N VAL A 118 29.18 11.41 -5.34
CA VAL A 118 30.28 10.72 -4.65
C VAL A 118 31.46 10.60 -5.60
N ASP A 119 32.61 11.14 -5.19
CA ASP A 119 33.84 11.09 -5.98
C ASP A 119 34.60 9.76 -5.81
N LYS A 120 35.76 9.63 -6.48
CA LYS A 120 36.61 8.44 -6.36
C LYS A 120 37.24 8.24 -4.98
N THR A 121 37.31 9.31 -4.19
CA THR A 121 37.81 9.27 -2.81
C THR A 121 36.70 8.96 -1.79
N LEU A 122 35.49 8.64 -2.28
CA LEU A 122 34.29 8.36 -1.48
C LEU A 122 33.82 9.58 -0.66
N THR A 123 34.24 10.77 -1.04
CA THR A 123 33.74 12.02 -0.46
C THR A 123 32.38 12.36 -1.09
N VAL A 124 31.43 12.69 -0.23
CA VAL A 124 30.08 13.07 -0.64
C VAL A 124 30.02 14.58 -0.74
N SER A 125 29.75 15.11 -1.93
CA SER A 125 29.50 16.53 -2.17
C SER A 125 28.03 16.72 -2.52
N GLY A 126 27.35 17.69 -1.90
CA GLY A 126 25.93 17.95 -2.15
C GLY A 126 25.64 19.44 -2.16
N GLU A 127 24.78 19.89 -3.07
CA GLU A 127 24.39 21.29 -3.16
C GLU A 127 22.94 21.44 -3.62
N PHE A 128 22.34 22.55 -3.22
CA PHE A 128 21.02 22.98 -3.66
C PHE A 128 21.03 23.36 -5.14
N LEU A 129 20.03 22.89 -5.88
CA LEU A 129 19.92 23.14 -7.31
C LEU A 129 18.95 24.27 -7.61
N GLU A 130 17.68 24.08 -7.25
CA GLU A 130 16.60 25.00 -7.57
C GLU A 130 15.37 24.72 -6.69
N LEU A 131 14.55 25.74 -6.46
CA LEU A 131 13.21 25.65 -5.90
C LEU A 131 12.20 25.77 -7.06
N VAL A 132 11.35 24.77 -7.24
CA VAL A 132 10.34 24.76 -8.31
C VAL A 132 8.95 24.87 -7.70
N PRO A 133 8.19 25.96 -7.94
CA PRO A 133 6.83 26.09 -7.42
C PRO A 133 5.90 25.08 -8.09
N MET A 134 5.04 24.44 -7.29
CA MET A 134 4.02 23.51 -7.76
C MET A 134 2.67 24.22 -7.82
N MET A 135 2.33 24.78 -8.98
CA MET A 135 1.05 25.41 -9.22
C MET A 135 0.02 24.30 -9.51
N ASP A 136 -1.02 24.23 -8.66
CA ASP A 136 -2.26 23.45 -8.83
C ASP A 136 -2.22 21.94 -8.52
N THR A 137 -1.29 21.14 -9.06
CA THR A 137 -1.31 19.67 -8.92
C THR A 137 -0.03 19.07 -8.36
N ARG A 138 -0.18 18.16 -7.38
CA ARG A 138 0.90 17.36 -6.78
C ARG A 138 0.96 15.95 -7.38
N THR A 139 0.69 15.80 -8.67
CA THR A 139 0.82 14.47 -9.28
C THR A 139 2.30 14.12 -9.42
N ALA A 140 2.62 12.84 -9.32
CA ALA A 140 4.00 12.41 -9.48
C ALA A 140 4.57 12.70 -10.89
N ASN A 141 3.71 12.92 -11.89
CA ASN A 141 4.10 13.37 -13.22
C ASN A 141 4.61 14.82 -13.22
N ASP A 142 3.91 15.70 -12.50
CA ASP A 142 4.28 17.11 -12.38
C ASP A 142 5.60 17.27 -11.63
N ILE A 143 5.80 16.45 -10.59
CA ILE A 143 7.08 16.34 -9.86
C ILE A 143 8.19 15.88 -10.81
N PHE A 144 7.96 14.82 -11.59
CA PHE A 144 8.94 14.30 -12.55
C PHE A 144 9.33 15.36 -13.60
N ILE A 145 8.35 16.04 -14.21
CA ILE A 145 8.60 17.10 -15.21
C ILE A 145 9.37 18.26 -14.57
N SER A 146 9.02 18.64 -13.34
CA SER A 146 9.71 19.69 -12.59
C SER A 146 11.18 19.37 -12.36
N ILE A 147 11.47 18.13 -11.95
CA ILE A 147 12.84 17.63 -11.72
C ILE A 147 13.64 17.60 -13.02
N VAL A 148 13.09 16.98 -14.07
CA VAL A 148 13.76 16.91 -15.38
C VAL A 148 13.99 18.31 -15.95
N GLY A 149 13.03 19.22 -15.80
CA GLY A 149 13.17 20.62 -16.22
C GLY A 149 14.27 21.36 -15.47
N ALA A 150 14.34 21.23 -14.14
CA ALA A 150 15.38 21.84 -13.31
C ALA A 150 16.78 21.28 -13.63
N LEU A 151 16.87 19.98 -13.83
CA LEU A 151 18.10 19.31 -14.26
C LEU A 151 18.52 19.74 -15.67
N ASP A 152 17.60 19.84 -16.61
CA ASP A 152 17.90 20.27 -17.97
C ASP A 152 18.34 21.74 -18.03
N ARG A 153 17.70 22.62 -17.24
CA ARG A 153 18.15 24.00 -17.05
C ARG A 153 19.57 24.03 -16.49
N SER A 154 19.83 23.37 -15.38
CA SER A 154 21.15 23.37 -14.74
C SER A 154 22.25 22.78 -15.63
N VAL A 155 21.97 21.71 -16.38
CA VAL A 155 22.93 21.14 -17.34
C VAL A 155 23.23 22.11 -18.48
N ARG A 156 22.24 22.87 -18.96
CA ARG A 156 22.37 23.77 -20.12
C ARG A 156 22.94 25.14 -19.75
N THR A 157 22.64 25.68 -18.58
CA THR A 157 23.18 26.96 -18.07
C THR A 157 24.33 26.71 -17.11
N ARG A 158 25.56 27.15 -17.46
CA ARG A 158 26.76 26.96 -16.62
C ARG A 158 26.68 27.50 -15.18
N PRO A 159 25.97 28.59 -14.82
CA PRO A 159 26.06 29.14 -13.46
C PRO A 159 25.21 28.42 -12.40
N VAL A 160 24.27 27.54 -12.78
CA VAL A 160 23.33 26.90 -11.83
C VAL A 160 23.84 25.53 -11.36
N LEU A 161 24.92 25.02 -11.95
CA LEU A 161 25.53 23.79 -11.46
C LEU A 161 26.26 24.06 -10.13
N PRO A 162 26.21 23.10 -9.20
CA PRO A 162 26.97 23.17 -7.95
C PRO A 162 28.43 23.58 -8.19
N ALA A 163 29.00 24.42 -7.31
CA ALA A 163 30.34 24.97 -7.52
C ALA A 163 31.40 23.87 -7.68
N TRP A 164 31.29 22.79 -6.90
CA TRP A 164 32.15 21.62 -6.99
C TRP A 164 32.01 20.85 -8.31
N LEU A 165 30.82 20.90 -8.90
CA LEU A 165 30.48 20.21 -10.13
C LEU A 165 30.97 21.02 -11.35
N GLN A 166 30.98 22.36 -11.27
CA GLN A 166 31.61 23.23 -12.29
C GLN A 166 33.13 23.01 -12.39
N ILE A 167 33.81 22.87 -11.24
CA ILE A 167 35.27 22.63 -11.19
C ILE A 167 35.65 21.33 -11.89
N SER A 168 34.83 20.28 -11.73
CA SER A 168 35.05 18.98 -12.37
C SER A 168 34.77 18.94 -13.88
N LEU A 169 34.16 19.98 -14.45
CA LEU A 169 33.89 20.10 -15.89
C LEU A 169 35.01 20.80 -16.66
N HIS A 170 35.97 21.42 -15.98
CA HIS A 170 37.07 22.20 -16.58
C HIS A 170 38.45 21.59 -16.35
N GLN A 171 38.51 20.38 -15.78
CA GLN A 171 39.70 19.52 -15.71
C GLN A 171 39.56 18.35 -16.68
#